data_AF-A0A1U7P243-F1
#
_entry.id   AF-A0A1U7P243-F1
#
_cell.length_a   1.000
_cell.length_b   1.000
_cell.length_c   1.000
_cell.angle_alpha   90.00
_cell.angle_beta   90.00
_cell.angle_gamma   90.00
#
_symmetry.space_group_name_H-M   'P 1'
#
loop_
_entity.id
_entity.type
_entity.pdbx_description
1 polymer ?
#
loop_
_entity_poly.entity_id
_entity_poly.type
_entity_poly.pdbx_seq_one_letter_code
_entity_poly.pdbx_strand_id
1 'polypeptide(L)'
;MGKGSLFAPQALAGGFIGIDDGIGLNMTPLLDLPEPDFRAEVRSRLETANPSASRGTLSQYATTLWRVAQGIQVDDQVLSPTGTPGQVRLGRVTGEYHYVPGEPLPHRRSVT
;
A
#
# COMPACT_ATOMS: atom_id res chain seq x y z
N MET A 1 7.26 8.08 1.50
CA MET A 1 6.58 8.46 0.25
C MET A 1 7.55 8.14 -0.89
N GLY A 2 7.23 7.17 -1.74
CA GLY A 2 8.11 6.68 -2.80
C GLY A 2 8.58 7.80 -3.73
N LYS A 3 9.78 7.62 -4.30
CA LYS A 3 10.45 8.60 -5.18
C LYS A 3 9.46 9.22 -6.18
N GLY A 4 9.01 10.44 -5.88
CA GLY A 4 8.41 11.39 -6.82
C GLY A 4 7.12 10.98 -7.55
N SER A 5 6.18 10.25 -6.93
CA SER A 5 4.91 9.89 -7.59
C SER A 5 5.10 9.21 -8.95
N LEU A 6 6.23 8.51 -9.17
CA LEU A 6 6.61 7.94 -10.46
C LEU A 6 5.51 7.07 -11.08
N PHE A 7 4.78 6.34 -10.24
CA PHE A 7 3.70 5.44 -10.65
C PHE A 7 2.30 6.07 -10.55
N ALA A 8 2.19 7.37 -10.22
CA ALA A 8 0.90 8.05 -10.17
C ALA A 8 0.18 8.04 -11.53
N PRO A 9 0.84 8.29 -12.69
CA PRO A 9 0.17 8.16 -13.98
C PRO A 9 -0.38 6.76 -14.27
N GLN A 10 0.36 5.71 -13.90
CA GLN A 10 -0.07 4.31 -14.06
C GLN A 10 -1.27 3.98 -13.16
N ALA A 11 -1.19 4.38 -11.88
CA ALA A 11 -2.27 4.21 -10.91
C ALA A 11 -3.55 4.94 -11.35
N LEU A 12 -3.41 6.14 -11.91
CA LEU A 12 -4.51 6.93 -12.46
C LEU A 12 -5.13 6.29 -13.69
N ALA A 13 -4.32 5.87 -14.66
CA ALA A 13 -4.81 5.23 -15.88
C ALA A 13 -5.45 3.86 -15.59
N GLY A 14 -4.92 3.13 -14.61
CA GLY A 14 -5.44 1.83 -14.19
C GLY A 14 -6.60 1.88 -13.19
N GLY A 15 -6.98 3.06 -12.70
CA GLY A 15 -8.07 3.21 -11.74
C GLY A 15 -7.79 2.52 -10.40
N PHE A 16 -6.59 2.67 -9.84
CA PHE A 16 -6.24 2.09 -8.54
C PHE A 16 -5.38 3.03 -7.68
N ILE A 17 -5.40 2.81 -6.37
CA ILE A 17 -4.31 3.21 -5.48
C ILE A 17 -3.45 1.99 -5.18
N GLY A 18 -2.15 2.18 -4.95
CA GLY A 18 -1.32 1.06 -4.57
C GLY A 18 0.00 1.43 -3.92
N ILE A 19 0.63 0.40 -3.36
CA ILE A 19 1.91 0.50 -2.66
C ILE A 19 2.79 -0.72 -3.00
N ASP A 20 4.10 -0.50 -3.00
CA ASP A 20 5.13 -1.53 -3.05
C ASP A 20 5.70 -1.77 -1.64
N ASP A 21 5.74 -3.04 -1.26
CA ASP A 21 6.36 -3.52 -0.03
C ASP A 21 7.89 -3.68 -0.16
N GLY A 22 8.40 -3.72 -1.40
CA GLY A 22 9.81 -3.82 -1.74
C GLY A 22 10.40 -5.23 -1.58
N ILE A 23 9.61 -6.21 -1.16
CA ILE A 23 10.06 -7.58 -0.87
C ILE A 23 9.21 -8.66 -1.55
N GLY A 24 8.16 -8.27 -2.30
CA GLY A 24 7.26 -9.19 -2.99
C GLY A 24 6.37 -10.00 -2.05
N LEU A 25 6.01 -9.44 -0.89
CA LEU A 25 5.19 -10.13 0.11
C LEU A 25 3.73 -10.24 -0.35
N ASN A 26 3.18 -11.45 -0.47
CA ASN A 26 1.74 -11.63 -0.64
C ASN A 26 1.00 -11.49 0.72
N MET A 27 0.21 -10.44 0.88
CA MET A 27 -0.56 -10.17 2.11
C MET A 27 -1.97 -10.77 2.12
N THR A 28 -2.44 -11.38 1.02
CA THR A 28 -3.77 -12.00 0.94
C THR A 28 -4.04 -13.02 2.07
N PRO A 29 -3.08 -13.88 2.48
CA PRO A 29 -3.29 -14.81 3.59
C PRO A 29 -3.43 -14.15 4.96
N LEU A 30 -3.13 -12.85 5.08
CA LEU A 30 -3.13 -12.11 6.34
C LEU A 30 -4.40 -11.28 6.53
N LEU A 31 -5.31 -11.25 5.54
CA LEU A 31 -6.45 -10.33 5.54
C LEU A 31 -7.47 -10.62 6.65
N ASP A 32 -7.50 -11.84 7.17
CA ASP A 32 -8.39 -12.22 8.29
C ASP A 32 -7.78 -11.94 9.67
N LEU A 33 -6.52 -11.50 9.72
CA LEU A 33 -5.85 -11.21 10.99
C LEU A 33 -6.26 -9.83 11.52
N PRO A 34 -6.47 -9.70 12.85
CA PRO A 34 -6.56 -8.40 13.51
C PRO A 34 -5.34 -7.53 13.19
N GLU A 35 -5.53 -6.21 13.20
CA GLU A 35 -4.46 -5.24 12.88
C GLU A 35 -3.14 -5.51 13.64
N PRO A 36 -3.11 -5.75 14.96
CA PRO A 36 -1.85 -5.97 15.68
C PRO A 36 -1.08 -7.18 15.16
N ASP A 37 -1.78 -8.28 14.86
CA ASP A 37 -1.20 -9.54 14.41
C ASP A 37 -0.71 -9.42 12.96
N PHE A 38 -1.51 -8.79 12.09
CA PHE A 38 -1.10 -8.46 10.73
C PHE A 38 0.19 -7.64 10.73
N ARG A 39 0.24 -6.57 11.53
CA ARG A 39 1.39 -5.65 11.57
C ARG A 39 2.61 -6.32 12.18
N ALA A 40 2.43 -7.27 13.11
CA ALA A 40 3.52 -8.06 13.66
C ALA A 40 4.13 -9.00 12.61
N GLU A 41 3.30 -9.75 11.89
CA GLU A 41 3.74 -10.66 10.83
C GLU A 41 4.47 -9.91 9.71
N VAL A 42 3.87 -8.84 9.18
CA VAL A 42 4.48 -8.02 8.12
C VAL A 42 5.82 -7.41 8.58
N ARG A 43 5.90 -6.94 9.83
CA ARG A 43 7.15 -6.38 10.37
C ARG A 43 8.26 -7.43 10.45
N SER A 44 7.95 -8.64 10.89
CA SER A 44 8.92 -9.75 10.95
C SER A 44 9.47 -10.08 9.55
N ARG A 45 8.60 -10.10 8.54
CA ARG A 45 8.99 -10.30 7.13
C ARG A 45 9.90 -9.18 6.62
N LEU A 46 9.53 -7.92 6.88
CA LEU A 46 10.31 -6.75 6.48
C LEU A 46 11.66 -6.68 7.21
N GLU A 47 11.72 -7.04 8.49
CA GLU A 47 12.96 -7.10 9.27
C GLU A 47 13.92 -8.16 8.73
N THR A 48 13.39 -9.33 8.37
CA THR A 48 14.17 -10.41 7.75
C THR A 48 14.75 -9.98 6.40
N ALA A 49 13.96 -9.28 5.58
CA ALA A 49 14.38 -8.82 4.26
C ALA A 49 15.28 -7.58 4.30
N ASN A 50 15.15 -6.73 5.33
CA ASN A 50 15.99 -5.55 5.53
C ASN A 50 16.41 -5.41 7.00
N PRO A 51 17.41 -6.18 7.45
CA PRO A 51 17.90 -6.14 8.84
C PRO A 51 18.51 -4.79 9.24
N SER A 52 18.88 -3.96 8.26
CA SER A 52 19.48 -2.65 8.48
C SER A 52 18.45 -1.53 8.70
N ALA A 53 17.17 -1.78 8.40
CA ALA A 53 16.12 -0.79 8.57
C ALA A 53 15.85 -0.51 10.05
N SER A 54 15.62 0.76 10.39
CA SER A 54 15.26 1.12 11.75
C SER A 54 13.89 0.53 12.14
N ARG A 55 13.69 0.26 13.43
CA ARG A 55 12.39 -0.17 13.96
C ARG A 55 11.26 0.79 13.59
N GLY A 56 11.53 2.10 13.61
CA GLY A 56 10.55 3.13 13.23
C GLY A 56 10.14 3.02 11.77
N THR A 57 11.12 2.82 10.88
CA THR A 57 10.89 2.59 9.45
C THR A 57 10.02 1.36 9.21
N LEU A 58 10.39 0.22 9.79
CA LEU A 58 9.66 -1.05 9.65
C LEU A 58 8.21 -0.93 10.17
N SER A 59 8.02 -0.27 11.32
CA SER A 59 6.69 -0.02 11.89
C SER A 59 5.81 0.84 10.96
N GLN A 60 6.39 1.90 10.38
CA GLN A 60 5.68 2.76 9.43
C GLN A 60 5.28 2.00 8.16
N TYR A 61 6.17 1.18 7.60
CA TYR A 61 5.85 0.33 6.45
C TYR A 61 4.72 -0.64 6.77
N ALA A 62 4.82 -1.41 7.86
CA ALA A 62 3.78 -2.35 8.27
C ALA A 62 2.41 -1.67 8.45
N THR A 63 2.40 -0.45 9.01
CA THR A 63 1.16 0.33 9.20
C THR A 63 0.57 0.80 7.86
N THR A 64 1.44 1.21 6.92
CA THR A 64 1.00 1.69 5.61
C THR A 64 0.46 0.54 4.75
N LEU A 65 1.14 -0.61 4.80
CA LEU A 65 0.69 -1.84 4.15
C LEU A 65 -0.65 -2.32 4.71
N TRP A 66 -0.82 -2.30 6.04
CA TRP A 66 -2.10 -2.63 6.67
C TRP A 66 -3.23 -1.69 6.22
N ARG A 67 -2.98 -0.38 6.10
CA ARG A 67 -4.00 0.56 5.60
C ARG A 67 -4.48 0.20 4.19
N VAL A 68 -3.57 -0.15 3.28
CA VAL A 68 -3.97 -0.56 1.93
C VAL A 68 -4.65 -1.94 1.94
N ALA A 69 -4.17 -2.87 2.76
CA ALA A 69 -4.73 -4.22 2.85
C ALA A 69 -6.13 -4.25 3.49
N GLN A 70 -6.30 -3.61 4.65
CA GLN A 70 -7.51 -3.72 5.48
C GLN A 70 -8.01 -2.38 6.04
N GLY A 71 -7.17 -1.36 6.19
CA GLY A 71 -7.60 -0.12 6.86
C GLY A 71 -8.47 0.81 6.01
N ILE A 72 -8.24 0.84 4.70
CA ILE A 72 -9.04 1.56 3.70
C ILE A 72 -10.18 0.64 3.27
N GLN A 73 -11.40 1.15 3.27
CA GLN A 73 -12.62 0.43 2.93
C GLN A 73 -13.19 0.87 1.58
N VAL A 74 -14.09 0.05 1.03
CA VAL A 74 -14.94 0.50 -0.08
C VAL A 74 -15.74 1.73 0.36
N ASP A 75 -15.96 2.66 -0.56
CA ASP A 75 -16.57 3.99 -0.37
C ASP A 75 -15.72 5.02 0.38
N ASP A 76 -14.54 4.66 0.89
CA ASP A 76 -13.60 5.65 1.42
C ASP A 76 -13.13 6.62 0.33
N GLN A 77 -12.90 7.88 0.74
CA GLN A 77 -12.25 8.88 -0.09
C GLN A 77 -10.73 8.89 0.15
N VAL A 78 -9.97 8.81 -0.93
CA VAL A 78 -8.51 8.80 -0.89
C VAL A 78 -7.93 9.98 -1.66
N LEU A 79 -6.88 10.57 -1.10
CA LEU A 79 -6.13 11.66 -1.70
C LEU A 79 -4.79 11.14 -2.20
N SER A 80 -4.50 11.37 -3.48
CA SER A 80 -3.22 10.98 -4.10
C SER A 80 -2.53 12.19 -4.73
N PRO A 81 -1.25 12.44 -4.42
CA PRO A 81 -0.46 13.45 -5.12
C PRO A 81 -0.27 13.07 -6.59
N THR A 82 -0.54 14.01 -7.49
CA THR A 82 -0.46 13.78 -8.94
C THR A 82 0.98 13.83 -9.50
N GLY A 83 1.95 14.19 -8.67
CA GLY A 83 3.33 14.48 -9.09
C GLY A 83 3.56 15.97 -9.43
N THR A 84 2.50 16.73 -9.69
CA THR A 84 2.57 18.19 -9.80
C THR A 84 2.51 18.83 -8.39
N PRO A 85 3.43 19.74 -8.03
CA PRO A 85 3.41 20.41 -6.74
C PRO A 85 2.07 21.10 -6.47
N GLY A 86 1.49 20.83 -5.30
CA GLY A 86 0.21 21.42 -4.88
C GLY A 86 -1.04 20.78 -5.48
N GLN A 87 -0.91 19.81 -6.39
CA GLN A 87 -2.05 19.14 -7.01
C GLN A 87 -2.25 17.73 -6.44
N VAL A 88 -3.39 17.56 -5.78
CA VAL A 88 -3.90 16.27 -5.32
C VAL A 88 -5.13 15.89 -6.13
N ARG A 89 -5.35 14.58 -6.26
CA ARG A 89 -6.61 14.05 -6.79
C ARG A 89 -7.34 13.31 -5.68
N LEU A 90 -8.65 13.55 -5.64
CA LEU A 90 -9.60 12.78 -4.85
C LEU A 90 -10.08 11.59 -5.69
N GLY A 91 -10.08 10.39 -5.11
CA GLY A 91 -10.71 9.21 -5.69
C GLY A 91 -11.58 8.53 -4.64
N ARG A 92 -12.62 7.83 -5.07
CA ARG A 92 -13.42 6.96 -4.20
C ARG A 92 -13.00 5.52 -4.40
N VAL A 93 -12.80 4.78 -3.32
CA VAL A 93 -12.50 3.34 -3.37
C VAL A 93 -13.73 2.56 -3.80
N THR A 94 -13.58 1.73 -4.82
CA THR A 94 -14.67 0.95 -5.43
C THR A 94 -14.48 -0.55 -5.37
N GLY A 95 -13.34 -1.01 -4.88
CA GLY A 95 -13.04 -2.44 -4.81
C GLY A 95 -12.19 -2.82 -3.61
N GLU A 96 -12.24 -4.10 -3.31
CA GLU A 96 -11.43 -4.70 -2.26
C GLU A 96 -9.95 -4.71 -2.59
N TYR A 97 -9.15 -4.94 -1.55
CA TYR A 97 -7.73 -5.19 -1.71
C TYR A 97 -7.48 -6.38 -2.64
N HIS A 98 -6.52 -6.23 -3.55
CA HIS A 98 -6.00 -7.33 -4.35
C HIS A 98 -4.49 -7.20 -4.55
N TYR A 99 -3.86 -8.34 -4.81
CA TYR A 99 -2.42 -8.45 -5.03
C TYR A 99 -2.11 -8.77 -6.48
N VAL A 100 -1.22 -7.99 -7.10
CA VAL A 100 -0.77 -8.18 -8.48
C VAL A 100 0.75 -8.39 -8.48
N PRO A 101 1.23 -9.64 -8.44
CA PRO A 101 2.66 -9.94 -8.29
C PRO A 101 3.46 -9.43 -9.49
N GLY A 102 4.67 -8.93 -9.23
CA GLY A 102 5.61 -8.47 -10.26
C GLY A 102 5.35 -7.07 -10.81
N GLU A 103 4.27 -6.41 -10.38
CA GLU A 103 3.96 -5.04 -10.78
C GLU A 103 4.63 -4.00 -9.85
N PRO A 104 4.89 -2.76 -10.31
CA PRO A 104 5.55 -1.73 -9.48
C PRO A 104 4.77 -1.25 -8.26
N LEU A 105 3.46 -1.51 -8.23
CA LEU A 105 2.56 -1.25 -7.11
C LEU A 105 1.66 -2.47 -6.96
N PRO A 106 2.15 -3.56 -6.36
CA PRO A 106 1.48 -4.85 -6.38
C PRO A 106 0.27 -4.90 -5.43
N HIS A 107 0.27 -4.11 -4.36
CA HIS A 107 -0.84 -4.02 -3.42
C HIS A 107 -1.81 -2.93 -3.86
N ARG A 108 -3.01 -3.29 -4.27
CA ARG A 108 -3.94 -2.37 -4.95
C ARG A 108 -5.33 -2.34 -4.32
N ARG A 109 -5.98 -1.19 -4.44
CA ARG A 109 -7.44 -1.03 -4.32
C ARG A 109 -7.95 -0.23 -5.50
N SER A 110 -9.06 -0.64 -6.08
CA SER A 110 -9.69 0.05 -7.22
C SER A 110 -10.29 1.38 -6.78
N VAL A 111 -10.20 2.40 -7.62
CA VAL A 111 -10.75 3.74 -7.38
C VAL A 111 -11.40 4.33 -8.64
N THR A 112 -12.33 5.27 -8.44
CA THR A 112 -12.90 6.15 -9.49
C THR A 112 -12.60 7.60 -9.20
#